data_AF-A0A6N7B2V2-F1
#
_entry.id   AF-A0A6N7B2V2-F1
#
_cell.length_a   1.000
_cell.length_b   1.000
_cell.length_c   1.000
_cell.angle_alpha   90.00
_cell.angle_beta   90.00
_cell.angle_gamma   90.00
#
_symmetry.space_group_name_H-M   'P 1'
#
loop_
_entity.id
_entity.type
_entity.pdbx_description
1 polymer ?
#
loop_
_entity_poly.entity_id
_entity_poly.type
_entity_poly.pdbx_seq_one_letter_code
_entity_poly.pdbx_strand_id
1 'polypeptide(L)'
;MRRCFRHRHLHGKALLYQQTRQLRRLISRDAAGDAENNVFCVGLIHNAAHLNKKVDAMAITDWPAGERPREKLLQRGASSLSDAELLAIFLRTGVVGKSAVDLARELLTRFGNLTQMFAASEKLFCETHGIGQATFVQLQAVLEMSRRALQEEMRSGDALNSPAAVRDYLQLLLRGREQEVFMGVFLDAQHRVIAAEEMFHGTLTQTSVYPREVVKRSLALNAAAVIFAHNHPSGVAEPSQSDQMLTDALKQALALVDVRVLDHFIVAGTGCLSFAEKGML
;
A
#
# COMPACT_ATOMS: atom_id res chain seq x y z
N MET A 1 -51.44 -3.95 31.78
CA MET A 1 -51.52 -5.28 31.13
C MET A 1 -50.13 -5.68 30.61
N ARG A 2 -49.57 -6.76 31.16
CA ARG A 2 -48.48 -7.70 30.71
C ARG A 2 -47.65 -7.32 29.47
N ARG A 3 -46.32 -7.09 29.55
CA ARG A 3 -45.14 -8.02 29.63
C ARG A 3 -44.75 -8.78 28.33
N CYS A 4 -43.43 -8.79 28.07
CA CYS A 4 -42.58 -9.71 27.26
C CYS A 4 -42.36 -9.46 25.75
N PHE A 5 -41.14 -9.02 25.37
CA PHE A 5 -40.07 -9.89 24.82
C PHE A 5 -38.79 -9.06 24.49
N ARG A 6 -37.86 -9.01 25.44
CA ARG A 6 -36.42 -8.78 25.24
C ARG A 6 -35.73 -9.95 25.94
N HIS A 7 -34.83 -10.64 25.24
CA HIS A 7 -33.88 -11.69 25.66
C HIS A 7 -34.04 -13.01 24.90
N ARG A 8 -33.25 -13.17 23.84
CA ARG A 8 -32.66 -14.44 23.40
C ARG A 8 -31.59 -14.14 22.35
N HIS A 9 -30.36 -13.87 22.78
CA HIS A 9 -29.19 -14.10 21.93
C HIS A 9 -27.83 -14.19 22.64
N LEU A 10 -27.78 -14.24 23.97
CA LEU A 10 -26.51 -14.29 24.72
C LEU A 10 -26.19 -15.63 25.39
N HIS A 11 -27.03 -16.67 25.28
CA HIS A 11 -26.76 -17.98 25.90
C HIS A 11 -26.17 -19.06 24.98
N GLY A 12 -26.12 -18.85 23.66
CA GLY A 12 -25.59 -19.86 22.71
C GLY A 12 -24.06 -19.88 22.59
N LYS A 13 -23.38 -18.73 22.79
CA LYS A 13 -21.93 -18.62 22.59
C LYS A 13 -21.10 -19.05 23.81
N ALA A 14 -21.67 -19.03 25.02
CA ALA A 14 -20.99 -19.46 26.24
C ALA A 14 -20.90 -21.00 26.36
N LEU A 15 -21.91 -21.73 25.85
CA LEU A 15 -21.96 -23.20 25.93
C LEU A 15 -20.96 -23.87 24.97
N LEU A 16 -20.80 -23.31 23.76
CA LEU A 16 -19.84 -23.83 22.77
C LEU A 16 -18.40 -23.67 23.23
N TYR A 17 -18.07 -22.54 23.88
CA TYR A 17 -16.70 -22.26 24.34
C TYR A 17 -16.27 -23.16 25.51
N GLN A 18 -17.20 -23.51 26.41
CA GLN A 18 -16.96 -24.48 27.50
C GLN A 18 -16.80 -25.92 26.99
N GLN A 19 -17.55 -26.34 25.98
CA GLN A 19 -17.43 -27.69 25.39
C GLN A 19 -16.09 -27.89 24.65
N THR A 20 -15.58 -26.88 23.92
CA THR A 20 -14.26 -26.96 23.27
C THR A 20 -13.07 -27.02 24.24
N ARG A 21 -13.20 -26.46 25.46
CA ARG A 21 -12.14 -26.56 26.49
C ARG A 21 -12.11 -27.93 27.19
N GLN A 22 -13.25 -28.62 27.31
CA GLN A 22 -13.29 -30.00 27.84
C GLN A 22 -12.74 -31.01 26.82
N LEU A 23 -13.04 -30.86 25.53
CA LEU A 23 -12.50 -31.74 24.48
C LEU A 23 -10.96 -31.63 24.36
N ARG A 24 -10.39 -30.42 24.45
CA ARG A 24 -8.92 -30.25 24.41
C ARG A 24 -8.18 -30.84 25.64
N ARG A 25 -8.86 -31.05 26.77
CA ARG A 25 -8.26 -31.70 27.95
C ARG A 25 -8.33 -33.24 27.91
N LEU A 26 -9.27 -33.80 27.14
CA LEU A 26 -9.40 -35.25 26.95
C LEU A 26 -8.43 -35.80 25.88
N ILE A 27 -8.08 -34.99 24.88
CA ILE A 27 -7.18 -35.42 23.78
C ILE A 27 -5.69 -35.38 24.18
N SER A 28 -5.34 -34.82 25.34
CA SER A 28 -3.93 -34.71 25.79
C SER A 28 -3.52 -35.70 26.89
N ARG A 29 -4.30 -36.76 27.17
CA ARG A 29 -3.93 -37.73 28.22
C ARG A 29 -3.68 -39.18 27.80
N ASP A 30 -4.14 -39.64 26.64
CA ASP A 30 -3.97 -41.06 26.30
C ASP A 30 -3.08 -41.22 25.06
N ALA A 31 -1.78 -41.03 25.29
CA ALA A 31 -0.71 -41.52 24.43
C ALA A 31 0.05 -42.61 25.20
N ALA A 32 -0.57 -43.77 25.40
CA ALA A 32 0.10 -45.03 25.71
C ALA A 32 -0.96 -46.15 25.83
N GLY A 33 -0.71 -47.29 25.18
CA GLY A 33 -1.29 -48.57 25.60
C GLY A 33 -2.40 -49.12 24.72
N ASP A 34 -1.96 -50.03 23.86
CA ASP A 34 -2.56 -51.33 23.60
C ASP A 34 -3.82 -51.47 22.72
N ALA A 35 -3.63 -52.40 21.79
CA ALA A 35 -4.56 -52.95 20.85
C ALA A 35 -5.63 -53.80 21.55
N GLU A 36 -6.68 -54.11 20.77
CA GLU A 36 -7.84 -54.96 21.11
C GLU A 36 -8.97 -54.28 21.89
N ASN A 37 -9.87 -53.57 21.18
CA ASN A 37 -11.20 -54.14 21.00
C ASN A 37 -12.04 -53.44 19.93
N ASN A 38 -12.80 -54.27 19.24
CA ASN A 38 -13.59 -54.00 18.06
C ASN A 38 -14.98 -53.43 18.43
N VAL A 39 -15.66 -52.86 17.43
CA VAL A 39 -17.07 -52.42 17.42
C VAL A 39 -17.36 -51.00 17.92
N PHE A 40 -16.80 -49.97 17.26
CA PHE A 40 -17.51 -48.67 17.09
C PHE A 40 -17.01 -47.81 15.89
N CYS A 41 -16.34 -48.41 14.90
CA CYS A 41 -15.71 -47.64 13.81
C CYS A 41 -16.38 -47.75 12.42
N VAL A 42 -17.53 -48.42 12.26
CA VAL A 42 -18.19 -48.50 10.94
C VAL A 42 -19.36 -47.50 10.78
N GLY A 43 -19.75 -46.79 11.84
CA GLY A 43 -20.86 -45.80 11.79
C GLY A 43 -20.46 -44.35 11.47
N LEU A 44 -19.17 -44.00 11.51
CA LEU A 44 -18.71 -42.60 11.41
C LEU A 44 -18.14 -42.20 10.04
N ILE A 45 -18.03 -43.13 9.08
CA ILE A 45 -17.52 -42.83 7.73
C ILE A 45 -18.64 -42.39 6.77
N HIS A 46 -19.91 -42.63 7.09
CA HIS A 46 -21.04 -42.21 6.24
C HIS A 46 -21.55 -40.77 6.48
N ASN A 47 -20.99 -40.03 7.43
CA ASN A 47 -21.41 -38.64 7.70
C ASN A 47 -20.31 -37.59 7.47
N ALA A 48 -19.14 -38.00 6.95
CA ALA A 48 -18.07 -37.09 6.53
C ALA A 48 -18.21 -36.64 5.05
N ALA A 49 -19.10 -37.27 4.28
CA ALA A 49 -19.34 -36.91 2.87
C ALA A 49 -20.31 -35.72 2.67
N HIS A 50 -20.96 -35.23 3.73
CA HIS A 50 -21.98 -34.17 3.63
C HIS A 50 -21.56 -32.78 4.16
N LEU A 51 -20.30 -32.61 4.57
CA LEU A 51 -19.73 -31.33 4.99
C LEU A 51 -18.82 -30.68 3.95
N ASN A 52 -18.80 -31.18 2.72
CA ASN A 52 -18.20 -30.46 1.58
C ASN A 52 -19.24 -29.54 0.91
N LYS A 53 -19.92 -28.71 1.71
CA LYS A 53 -20.57 -27.51 1.15
C LYS A 53 -19.44 -26.57 0.76
N LYS A 54 -19.18 -26.45 -0.55
CA LYS A 54 -18.59 -25.24 -1.12
C LYS A 54 -19.18 -24.05 -0.37
N VAL A 55 -18.35 -23.31 0.35
CA VAL A 55 -18.73 -21.98 0.78
C VAL A 55 -18.77 -21.19 -0.51
N ASP A 56 -19.92 -21.19 -1.18
CA ASP A 56 -20.15 -20.33 -2.33
C ASP A 56 -19.92 -18.91 -1.81
N ALA A 57 -18.89 -18.25 -2.36
CA ALA A 57 -18.60 -16.87 -2.05
C ALA A 57 -19.87 -16.05 -2.36
N MET A 58 -20.50 -15.50 -1.33
CA MET A 58 -21.71 -14.68 -1.49
C MET A 58 -21.43 -13.55 -2.48
N ALA A 59 -22.33 -13.33 -3.44
CA ALA A 59 -22.19 -12.20 -4.34
C ALA A 59 -22.30 -10.89 -3.53
N ILE A 60 -21.55 -9.87 -3.94
CA ILE A 60 -21.56 -8.56 -3.27
C ILE A 60 -22.97 -7.94 -3.27
N THR A 61 -23.78 -8.26 -4.28
CA THR A 61 -25.20 -7.86 -4.35
C THR A 61 -26.03 -8.39 -3.19
N ASP A 62 -25.63 -9.50 -2.60
CA ASP A 62 -26.35 -10.16 -1.50
C ASP A 62 -25.96 -9.59 -0.13
N TRP A 63 -24.96 -8.70 -0.08
CA TRP A 63 -24.53 -8.04 1.15
C TRP A 63 -25.50 -6.90 1.51
N PRO A 64 -25.65 -6.57 2.80
CA PRO A 64 -26.37 -5.38 3.23
C PRO A 64 -25.87 -4.14 2.48
N ALA A 65 -26.76 -3.26 2.05
CA ALA A 65 -26.40 -2.13 1.18
C ALA A 65 -25.27 -1.26 1.77
N GLY A 66 -25.22 -1.06 3.09
CA GLY A 66 -24.15 -0.29 3.75
C GLY A 66 -22.79 -0.99 3.85
N GLU A 67 -22.72 -2.29 3.55
CA GLU A 67 -21.49 -3.09 3.54
C GLU A 67 -20.97 -3.32 2.11
N ARG A 68 -21.75 -2.93 1.09
CA ARG A 68 -21.31 -3.02 -0.31
C ARG A 68 -20.27 -1.91 -0.57
N PRO A 69 -19.12 -2.22 -1.21
CA PRO A 69 -18.02 -1.27 -1.34
C PRO A 69 -18.40 0.08 -1.96
N ARG A 70 -19.18 0.10 -3.06
CA ARG A 70 -19.52 1.34 -3.77
C ARG A 70 -20.42 2.24 -2.92
N GLU A 71 -21.45 1.67 -2.32
CA GLU A 71 -22.40 2.35 -1.46
C GLU A 71 -21.69 2.87 -0.20
N LYS A 72 -20.81 2.06 0.39
CA LYS A 72 -19.98 2.44 1.52
C LYS A 72 -19.07 3.62 1.19
N LEU A 73 -18.43 3.61 0.02
CA LEU A 73 -17.62 4.74 -0.47
C LEU A 73 -18.44 6.03 -0.59
N LEU A 74 -19.63 5.96 -1.17
CA LEU A 74 -20.51 7.13 -1.34
C LEU A 74 -21.05 7.67 -0.01
N GLN A 75 -21.33 6.80 0.96
CA GLN A 75 -21.95 7.19 2.23
C GLN A 75 -20.94 7.60 3.30
N ARG A 76 -19.76 6.97 3.32
CA ARG A 76 -18.79 7.07 4.43
C ARG A 76 -17.40 7.53 3.98
N GLY A 77 -17.16 7.66 2.68
CA GLY A 77 -15.87 8.07 2.12
C GLY A 77 -14.81 6.96 2.11
N ALA A 78 -13.71 7.21 1.41
CA ALA A 78 -12.66 6.24 1.12
C ALA A 78 -11.97 5.68 2.38
N SER A 79 -11.82 6.49 3.42
CA SER A 79 -11.19 6.10 4.69
C SER A 79 -11.91 4.98 5.45
N SER A 80 -13.18 4.72 5.10
CA SER A 80 -13.96 3.65 5.72
C SER A 80 -13.76 2.27 5.06
N LEU A 81 -13.10 2.23 3.89
CA LEU A 81 -12.89 1.02 3.11
C LEU A 81 -11.51 0.42 3.41
N SER A 82 -11.45 -0.90 3.39
CA SER A 82 -10.20 -1.64 3.29
C SER A 82 -9.62 -1.57 1.87
N ASP A 83 -8.32 -1.80 1.74
CA ASP A 83 -7.63 -1.91 0.44
C ASP A 83 -8.32 -2.91 -0.50
N ALA A 84 -8.81 -4.02 0.04
CA ALA A 84 -9.53 -5.03 -0.73
C ALA A 84 -10.87 -4.51 -1.27
N GLU A 85 -11.60 -3.70 -0.49
CA GLU A 85 -12.86 -3.11 -0.93
C GLU A 85 -12.63 -2.00 -1.96
N LEU A 86 -11.60 -1.16 -1.79
CA LEU A 86 -11.20 -0.16 -2.80
C LEU A 86 -10.82 -0.83 -4.12
N LEU A 87 -9.99 -1.88 -4.06
CA LEU A 87 -9.60 -2.63 -5.24
C LEU A 87 -10.79 -3.36 -5.86
N ALA A 88 -11.74 -3.87 -5.07
CA ALA A 88 -12.96 -4.48 -5.60
C ALA A 88 -13.83 -3.49 -6.39
N ILE A 89 -13.91 -2.22 -5.97
CA ILE A 89 -14.59 -1.16 -6.73
C ILE A 89 -13.91 -0.99 -8.10
N PHE A 90 -12.58 -0.93 -8.10
CA PHE A 90 -11.76 -0.80 -9.30
C PHE A 90 -11.91 -2.00 -10.25
N LEU A 91 -11.86 -3.23 -9.73
CA LEU A 91 -12.02 -4.46 -10.51
C LEU A 91 -13.42 -4.63 -11.09
N ARG A 92 -14.42 -3.96 -10.49
CA ARG A 92 -15.86 -3.92 -10.86
C ARG A 92 -16.60 -5.24 -10.73
N THR A 93 -16.00 -6.36 -11.14
CA THR A 93 -16.61 -7.69 -11.20
C THR A 93 -15.62 -8.74 -10.72
N GLY A 94 -16.14 -9.81 -10.13
CA GLY A 94 -15.35 -11.00 -9.81
C GLY A 94 -15.24 -11.96 -11.01
N VAL A 95 -14.80 -13.17 -10.72
CA VAL A 95 -14.80 -14.30 -11.67
C VAL A 95 -15.70 -15.42 -11.18
N VAL A 96 -15.93 -16.43 -12.01
CA VAL A 96 -16.75 -17.58 -11.61
C VAL A 96 -16.19 -18.18 -10.30
N GLY A 97 -17.02 -18.19 -9.26
CA GLY A 97 -16.68 -18.71 -7.93
C GLY A 97 -15.98 -17.73 -6.99
N LYS A 98 -15.70 -16.48 -7.38
CA LYS A 98 -15.07 -15.45 -6.52
C LYS A 98 -15.72 -14.09 -6.73
N SER A 99 -16.09 -13.39 -5.66
CA SER A 99 -16.55 -12.00 -5.78
C SER A 99 -15.39 -11.06 -6.14
N ALA A 100 -15.69 -9.81 -6.52
CA ALA A 100 -14.66 -8.80 -6.77
C ALA A 100 -13.80 -8.53 -5.52
N VAL A 101 -14.40 -8.64 -4.31
CA VAL A 101 -13.68 -8.49 -3.04
C VAL A 101 -12.77 -9.69 -2.78
N ASP A 102 -13.20 -10.91 -3.12
CA ASP A 102 -12.34 -12.09 -2.96
C ASP A 102 -11.15 -12.06 -3.91
N LEU A 103 -11.40 -11.66 -5.16
CA LEU A 103 -10.33 -11.47 -6.15
C LEU A 103 -9.35 -10.36 -5.72
N ALA A 104 -9.86 -9.25 -5.17
CA ALA A 104 -9.02 -8.20 -4.61
C ALA A 104 -8.17 -8.68 -3.42
N ARG A 105 -8.74 -9.47 -2.50
CA ARG A 105 -7.97 -10.06 -1.39
C ARG A 105 -6.89 -11.01 -1.89
N GLU A 106 -7.17 -11.82 -2.91
CA GLU A 106 -6.20 -12.72 -3.52
C GLU A 106 -5.03 -11.97 -4.14
N LEU A 107 -5.30 -10.89 -4.89
CA LEU A 107 -4.26 -10.00 -5.41
C LEU A 107 -3.41 -9.42 -4.27
N LEU A 108 -4.05 -8.84 -3.25
CA LEU A 108 -3.32 -8.28 -2.10
C LEU A 108 -2.51 -9.34 -1.34
N THR A 109 -3.01 -10.57 -1.24
CA THR A 109 -2.26 -11.67 -0.59
C THR A 109 -1.05 -12.07 -1.43
N ARG A 110 -1.23 -12.17 -2.76
CA ARG A 110 -0.15 -12.53 -3.69
C ARG A 110 0.98 -11.51 -3.70
N PHE A 111 0.64 -10.23 -3.72
CA PHE A 111 1.59 -9.12 -3.77
C PHE A 111 1.93 -8.56 -2.38
N GLY A 112 1.36 -9.08 -1.30
CA GLY A 112 1.55 -8.59 0.07
C GLY A 112 0.85 -7.27 0.41
N ASN A 113 0.95 -6.25 -0.45
CA ASN A 113 0.34 -4.94 -0.25
C ASN A 113 0.11 -4.18 -1.58
N LEU A 114 -0.63 -3.05 -1.52
CA LEU A 114 -0.91 -2.21 -2.70
C LEU A 114 0.36 -1.69 -3.39
N THR A 115 1.40 -1.35 -2.62
CA THR A 115 2.66 -0.81 -3.18
C THR A 115 3.35 -1.82 -4.08
N GLN A 116 3.56 -3.04 -3.60
CA GLN A 116 4.16 -4.12 -4.37
C GLN A 116 3.27 -4.55 -5.54
N MET A 117 1.95 -4.49 -5.37
CA MET A 117 1.00 -4.76 -6.45
C MET A 117 1.10 -3.72 -7.59
N PHE A 118 1.20 -2.44 -7.25
CA PHE A 118 1.30 -1.35 -8.23
C PHE A 118 2.65 -1.33 -8.96
N ALA A 119 3.72 -1.78 -8.29
CA ALA A 119 5.05 -1.92 -8.87
C ALA A 119 5.25 -3.22 -9.69
N ALA A 120 4.30 -4.16 -9.64
CA ALA A 120 4.45 -5.46 -10.30
C ALA A 120 4.55 -5.33 -11.82
N SER A 121 5.40 -6.16 -12.43
CA SER A 121 5.46 -6.28 -13.89
C SER A 121 4.14 -6.81 -14.47
N GLU A 122 3.83 -6.43 -15.71
CA GLU A 122 2.64 -6.89 -16.43
C GLU A 122 2.50 -8.41 -16.37
N LYS A 123 3.60 -9.13 -16.65
CA LYS A 123 3.63 -10.59 -16.67
C LYS A 123 3.19 -11.16 -15.32
N LEU A 124 3.83 -10.71 -14.24
CA LEU A 124 3.53 -11.21 -12.89
C LEU A 124 2.11 -10.84 -12.44
N PHE A 125 1.64 -9.65 -12.82
CA PHE A 125 0.29 -9.18 -12.51
C PHE A 125 -0.79 -10.03 -13.20
N CYS A 126 -0.60 -10.32 -14.50
CA CYS A 126 -1.54 -11.07 -15.33
C CYS A 126 -1.54 -12.59 -15.08
N GLU A 127 -0.61 -13.12 -14.28
CA GLU A 127 -0.63 -14.51 -13.84
C GLU A 127 -1.76 -14.81 -12.83
N THR A 128 -2.47 -13.80 -12.33
CA THR A 128 -3.59 -13.99 -11.39
C THR A 128 -4.86 -14.33 -12.16
N HIS A 129 -5.51 -15.43 -11.80
CA HIS A 129 -6.74 -15.86 -12.47
C HIS A 129 -7.82 -14.77 -12.41
N GLY A 130 -8.35 -14.38 -13.57
CA GLY A 130 -9.34 -13.31 -13.68
C GLY A 130 -8.77 -11.91 -13.88
N ILE A 131 -7.45 -11.77 -13.91
CA ILE A 131 -6.75 -10.50 -14.10
C ILE A 131 -5.97 -10.57 -15.40
N GLY A 132 -6.40 -9.78 -16.38
CA GLY A 132 -5.74 -9.69 -17.68
C GLY A 132 -5.08 -8.35 -17.91
N GLN A 133 -4.45 -8.23 -19.08
CA GLN A 133 -3.76 -7.02 -19.54
C GLN A 133 -4.62 -5.76 -19.45
N ALA A 134 -5.94 -5.85 -19.73
CA ALA A 134 -6.84 -4.70 -19.63
C ALA A 134 -6.87 -4.09 -18.22
N THR A 135 -6.93 -4.91 -17.18
CA THR A 135 -6.90 -4.46 -15.78
C THR A 135 -5.54 -3.85 -15.42
N PHE A 136 -4.45 -4.45 -15.91
CA PHE A 136 -3.10 -3.92 -15.72
C PHE A 136 -2.94 -2.53 -16.34
N VAL A 137 -3.31 -2.37 -17.62
CA VAL A 137 -3.23 -1.08 -18.33
C VAL A 137 -4.12 -0.04 -17.67
N GLN A 138 -5.33 -0.40 -17.25
CA GLN A 138 -6.23 0.51 -16.54
C GLN A 138 -5.61 0.99 -15.22
N LEU A 139 -4.94 0.09 -14.48
CA LEU A 139 -4.29 0.43 -13.22
C LEU A 139 -3.12 1.40 -13.44
N GLN A 140 -2.27 1.11 -14.43
CA GLN A 140 -1.16 1.99 -14.81
C GLN A 140 -1.67 3.37 -15.25
N ALA A 141 -2.79 3.42 -15.99
CA ALA A 141 -3.40 4.68 -16.39
C ALA A 141 -3.89 5.50 -15.19
N VAL A 142 -4.51 4.87 -14.19
CA VAL A 142 -4.97 5.57 -12.98
C VAL A 142 -3.77 6.12 -12.19
N LEU A 143 -2.69 5.36 -12.03
CA LEU A 143 -1.48 5.84 -11.36
C LEU A 143 -0.86 7.04 -12.08
N GLU A 144 -0.76 6.97 -13.42
CA GLU A 144 -0.22 8.07 -14.23
C GLU A 144 -1.12 9.31 -14.19
N MET A 145 -2.44 9.17 -14.21
CA MET A 145 -3.37 10.29 -14.06
C MET A 145 -3.25 10.94 -12.68
N SER A 146 -3.18 10.16 -11.60
CA SER A 146 -2.96 10.67 -10.25
C SER A 146 -1.64 11.44 -10.14
N ARG A 147 -0.58 10.93 -10.78
CA ARG A 147 0.72 11.60 -10.85
C ARG A 147 0.65 12.94 -11.55
N ARG A 148 -0.06 13.02 -12.69
CA ARG A 148 -0.25 14.27 -13.43
C ARG A 148 -1.08 15.28 -12.66
N ALA A 149 -2.16 14.85 -11.99
CA ALA A 149 -3.00 15.72 -11.19
C ALA A 149 -2.20 16.37 -10.05
N LEU A 150 -1.41 15.58 -9.31
CA LEU A 150 -0.52 16.11 -8.26
C LEU A 150 0.55 17.06 -8.85
N GLN A 151 1.11 16.73 -10.02
CA GLN A 151 2.08 17.59 -10.69
C GLN A 151 1.46 18.93 -11.14
N GLU A 152 0.20 18.94 -11.60
CA GLU A 152 -0.53 20.15 -11.96
C GLU A 152 -0.84 21.04 -10.75
N GLU A 153 -1.20 20.43 -9.62
CA GLU A 153 -1.37 21.13 -8.34
C GLU A 153 -0.07 21.81 -7.91
N MET A 154 1.05 21.10 -7.95
CA MET A 154 2.38 21.63 -7.61
C MET A 154 2.90 22.69 -8.61
N ARG A 155 2.41 22.69 -9.85
CA ARG A 155 2.72 23.72 -10.85
C ARG A 155 1.89 24.99 -10.67
N SER A 156 0.65 24.83 -10.23
CA SER A 156 -0.31 25.92 -10.08
C SER A 156 -0.23 26.61 -8.73
N GLY A 157 0.21 25.88 -7.70
CA GLY A 157 0.39 26.37 -6.33
C GLY A 157 1.86 26.57 -5.94
N ASP A 158 2.05 27.16 -4.77
CA ASP A 158 3.34 27.22 -4.07
C ASP A 158 3.56 25.87 -3.37
N ALA A 159 4.60 25.15 -3.78
CA ALA A 159 4.92 23.82 -3.25
C ALA A 159 5.19 23.83 -1.73
N LEU A 160 5.66 24.94 -1.17
CA LEU A 160 5.86 25.09 0.27
C LEU A 160 4.55 25.27 1.04
N ASN A 161 3.48 25.73 0.40
CA ASN A 161 2.17 25.85 1.03
C ASN A 161 1.44 24.50 1.15
N SER A 162 1.95 23.45 0.51
CA SER A 162 1.45 22.08 0.71
C SER A 162 2.60 21.04 0.74
N PRO A 163 3.36 20.96 1.85
CA PRO A 163 4.37 19.92 2.04
C PRO A 163 3.78 18.50 1.94
N ALA A 164 2.49 18.34 2.24
CA ALA A 164 1.74 17.11 2.04
C ALA A 164 1.63 16.75 0.55
N ALA A 165 1.29 17.69 -0.33
CA ALA A 165 1.23 17.42 -1.77
C ALA A 165 2.60 17.03 -2.34
N VAL A 166 3.68 17.69 -1.90
CA VAL A 166 5.05 17.30 -2.28
C VAL A 166 5.36 15.88 -1.81
N ARG A 167 5.02 15.55 -0.55
CA ARG A 167 5.22 14.21 0.01
C ARG A 167 4.46 13.14 -0.76
N ASP A 168 3.18 13.37 -1.05
CA ASP A 168 2.32 12.44 -1.76
C ASP A 168 2.81 12.22 -3.20
N TYR A 169 3.23 13.29 -3.87
CA TYR A 169 3.82 13.23 -5.21
C TYR A 169 5.12 12.42 -5.22
N LEU A 170 6.04 12.68 -4.28
CA LEU A 170 7.29 11.96 -4.16
C LEU A 170 7.09 10.49 -3.77
N GLN A 171 6.14 10.20 -2.87
CA GLN A 171 5.76 8.84 -2.53
C GLN A 171 5.20 8.10 -3.76
N LEU A 172 4.36 8.74 -4.57
CA LEU A 172 3.83 8.11 -5.78
C LEU A 172 4.93 7.76 -6.80
N LEU A 173 5.99 8.57 -6.88
CA LEU A 173 7.09 8.40 -7.83
C LEU A 173 8.16 7.38 -7.36
N LEU A 174 8.54 7.45 -6.09
CA LEU A 174 9.75 6.80 -5.58
C LEU A 174 9.45 5.55 -4.76
N ARG A 175 8.22 5.39 -4.26
CA ARG A 175 7.88 4.25 -3.40
C ARG A 175 7.89 2.93 -4.17
N GLY A 176 8.51 1.91 -3.58
CA GLY A 176 8.55 0.57 -4.17
C GLY A 176 9.58 0.40 -5.29
N ARG A 177 10.40 1.42 -5.57
CA ARG A 177 11.53 1.28 -6.50
C ARG A 177 12.58 0.34 -5.89
N GLU A 178 13.02 -0.64 -6.70
CA GLU A 178 13.99 -1.67 -6.27
C GLU A 178 15.41 -1.12 -6.17
N GLN A 179 15.72 -0.04 -6.88
CA GLN A 179 16.99 0.68 -6.83
C GLN A 179 16.77 2.05 -6.22
N GLU A 180 17.80 2.60 -5.60
CA GLU A 180 17.77 4.00 -5.20
C GLU A 180 17.70 4.91 -6.42
N VAL A 181 16.80 5.89 -6.38
CA VAL A 181 16.62 6.91 -7.40
C VAL A 181 16.69 8.26 -6.69
N PHE A 182 17.61 9.11 -7.13
CA PHE A 182 17.75 10.47 -6.65
C PHE A 182 17.06 11.44 -7.62
N MET A 183 16.13 12.24 -7.08
CA MET A 183 15.26 13.14 -7.81
C MET A 183 15.47 14.59 -7.38
N GLY A 184 15.40 15.50 -8.35
CA GLY A 184 15.34 16.93 -8.12
C GLY A 184 13.99 17.49 -8.56
N VAL A 185 13.32 18.23 -7.67
CA VAL A 185 12.14 19.05 -7.96
C VAL A 185 12.61 20.50 -8.01
N PHE A 186 12.66 21.06 -9.22
CA PHE A 186 13.17 22.40 -9.50
C PHE A 186 12.03 23.41 -9.46
N LEU A 187 12.22 24.50 -8.74
CA LEU A 187 11.18 25.50 -8.48
C LEU A 187 11.59 26.90 -8.92
N ASP A 188 10.60 27.70 -9.30
CA ASP A 188 10.79 29.12 -9.57
C ASP A 188 10.84 29.96 -8.27
N ALA A 189 10.96 31.28 -8.41
CA ALA A 189 11.05 32.21 -7.28
C ALA A 189 9.76 32.28 -6.44
N GLN A 190 8.63 31.80 -6.97
CA GLN A 190 7.35 31.68 -6.27
C GLN A 190 7.10 30.23 -5.79
N HIS A 191 8.14 29.40 -5.79
CA HIS A 191 8.10 28.00 -5.36
C HIS A 191 7.11 27.14 -6.16
N ARG A 192 6.84 27.50 -7.41
CA ARG A 192 6.08 26.66 -8.34
C ARG A 192 7.02 25.69 -9.04
N VAL A 193 6.58 24.45 -9.24
CA VAL A 193 7.41 23.43 -9.88
C VAL A 193 7.61 23.74 -11.36
N ILE A 194 8.87 23.91 -11.77
CA ILE A 194 9.29 24.02 -13.16
C ILE A 194 9.37 22.61 -13.76
N ALA A 195 10.14 21.74 -13.10
CA ALA A 195 10.39 20.37 -13.51
C ALA A 195 10.63 19.47 -12.29
N ALA A 196 10.34 18.17 -12.45
CA ALA A 196 10.68 17.13 -11.48
C ALA A 196 11.35 15.99 -12.25
N GLU A 197 12.59 15.66 -11.90
CA GLU A 197 13.44 14.80 -12.72
C GLU A 197 14.21 13.78 -11.87
N GLU A 198 14.17 12.53 -12.30
CA GLU A 198 15.11 11.49 -11.83
C GLU A 198 16.49 11.84 -12.39
N MET A 199 17.39 12.29 -11.51
CA MET A 199 18.71 12.78 -11.91
C MET A 199 19.76 11.67 -11.89
N PHE A 200 19.65 10.74 -10.94
CA PHE A 200 20.61 9.65 -10.77
C PHE A 200 19.90 8.38 -10.35
N HIS A 201 20.43 7.25 -10.83
CA HIS A 201 20.00 5.91 -10.45
C HIS A 201 21.19 5.21 -9.79
N GLY A 202 20.95 4.69 -8.59
CA GLY A 202 21.94 3.98 -7.80
C GLY A 202 21.82 2.48 -7.90
N THR A 203 22.46 1.83 -6.93
CA THR A 203 22.33 0.40 -6.67
C THR A 203 21.30 0.17 -5.56
N LEU A 204 21.34 -1.01 -4.94
CA LEU A 204 20.57 -1.31 -3.74
C LEU A 204 21.06 -0.56 -2.49
N THR A 205 22.30 -0.05 -2.50
CA THR A 205 22.98 0.44 -1.29
C THR A 205 23.38 1.91 -1.34
N GLN A 206 23.52 2.49 -2.54
CA GLN A 206 23.87 3.90 -2.69
C GLN A 206 23.65 4.40 -4.13
N THR A 207 23.41 5.70 -4.26
CA THR A 207 23.42 6.44 -5.51
C THR A 207 24.57 7.45 -5.54
N SER A 208 25.39 7.44 -6.60
CA SER A 208 26.41 8.48 -6.78
C SER A 208 25.78 9.74 -7.37
N VAL A 209 25.66 10.78 -6.54
CA VAL A 209 25.11 12.08 -6.92
C VAL A 209 26.25 13.08 -7.08
N TYR A 210 26.28 13.79 -8.21
CA TYR A 210 27.35 14.73 -8.52
C TYR A 210 26.84 16.18 -8.46
N PRO A 211 27.29 17.01 -7.50
CA PRO A 211 26.80 18.40 -7.36
C PRO A 211 26.90 19.24 -8.63
N ARG A 212 27.92 19.01 -9.46
CA ARG A 212 28.07 19.72 -10.75
C ARG A 212 26.90 19.53 -11.71
N GLU A 213 26.34 18.32 -11.78
CA GLU A 213 25.22 18.04 -12.70
C GLU A 213 23.93 18.64 -12.13
N VAL A 214 23.78 18.64 -10.80
CA VAL A 214 22.67 19.32 -10.11
C VAL A 214 22.71 20.84 -10.34
N VAL A 215 23.88 21.46 -10.18
CA VAL A 215 24.09 22.89 -10.46
C VAL A 215 23.79 23.21 -11.93
N LYS A 216 24.37 22.44 -12.86
CA LYS A 216 24.14 22.61 -14.30
C LYS A 216 22.66 22.52 -14.65
N ARG A 217 21.94 21.55 -14.07
CA ARG A 217 20.51 21.39 -14.34
C ARG A 217 19.68 22.52 -13.74
N SER A 218 19.98 22.93 -12.52
CA SER A 218 19.30 24.05 -11.84
C SER A 218 19.41 25.33 -12.67
N LEU A 219 20.61 25.65 -13.16
CA LEU A 219 20.85 26.80 -14.02
C LEU A 219 20.15 26.66 -15.37
N ALA A 220 20.20 25.49 -16.01
CA ALA A 220 19.53 25.25 -17.29
C ALA A 220 18.01 25.44 -17.22
N LEU A 221 17.40 25.19 -16.06
CA LEU A 221 15.98 25.39 -15.80
C LEU A 221 15.64 26.79 -15.26
N ASN A 222 16.64 27.65 -15.01
CA ASN A 222 16.48 28.91 -14.28
C ASN A 222 15.76 28.73 -12.93
N ALA A 223 16.09 27.63 -12.23
CA ALA A 223 15.50 27.33 -10.94
C ALA A 223 16.01 28.32 -9.87
N ALA A 224 15.10 28.86 -9.06
CA ALA A 224 15.45 29.66 -7.88
C ALA A 224 15.61 28.79 -6.62
N ALA A 225 15.08 27.58 -6.66
CA ALA A 225 15.14 26.62 -5.57
C ALA A 225 15.03 25.17 -6.06
N VAL A 226 15.44 24.24 -5.21
CA VAL A 226 15.36 22.79 -5.44
C VAL A 226 14.90 22.09 -4.17
N ILE A 227 14.03 21.09 -4.32
CA ILE A 227 13.75 20.06 -3.31
C ILE A 227 14.37 18.76 -3.82
N PHE A 228 15.13 18.08 -2.98
CA PHE A 228 15.67 16.76 -3.29
C PHE A 228 14.79 15.65 -2.75
N ALA A 229 14.85 14.48 -3.37
CA ALA A 229 14.25 13.28 -2.83
C ALA A 229 15.01 12.04 -3.27
N HIS A 230 15.06 11.01 -2.43
CA HIS A 230 15.46 9.68 -2.85
C HIS A 230 14.69 8.59 -2.10
N ASN A 231 14.63 7.39 -2.68
CA ASN A 231 14.08 6.23 -1.98
C ASN A 231 15.16 5.38 -1.31
N HIS A 232 14.81 4.76 -0.19
CA HIS A 232 15.55 3.63 0.36
C HIS A 232 14.81 2.31 0.08
N PRO A 233 15.34 1.43 -0.79
CA PRO A 233 14.78 0.09 -1.03
C PRO A 233 14.66 -0.75 0.24
N SER A 234 15.50 -0.49 1.25
CA SER A 234 15.47 -1.14 2.57
C SER A 234 14.16 -0.90 3.35
N GLY A 235 13.40 0.13 3.00
CA GLY A 235 12.18 0.52 3.69
C GLY A 235 12.39 1.34 4.97
N VAL A 236 13.63 1.67 5.33
CA VAL A 236 13.96 2.52 6.49
C VAL A 236 14.16 3.97 6.05
N ALA A 237 13.36 4.90 6.59
CA ALA A 237 13.41 6.32 6.20
C ALA A 237 14.47 7.15 6.97
N GLU A 238 15.20 6.54 7.91
CA GLU A 238 16.24 7.22 8.68
C GLU A 238 17.41 7.60 7.75
N PRO A 239 17.87 8.86 7.75
CA PRO A 239 18.97 9.29 6.92
C PRO A 239 20.30 8.67 7.37
N SER A 240 21.07 8.20 6.40
CA SER A 240 22.47 7.83 6.61
C SER A 240 23.34 9.08 6.77
N GLN A 241 24.57 8.87 7.26
CA GLN A 241 25.58 9.94 7.30
C GLN A 241 25.92 10.43 5.88
N SER A 242 25.92 9.53 4.90
CA SER A 242 26.10 9.88 3.48
C SER A 242 25.02 10.81 2.96
N ASP A 243 23.76 10.62 3.37
CA ASP A 243 22.65 11.48 2.95
C ASP A 243 22.82 12.90 3.49
N GLN A 244 23.24 13.02 4.75
CA GLN A 244 23.51 14.32 5.39
C GLN A 244 24.68 15.03 4.69
N MET A 245 25.81 14.34 4.52
CA MET A 245 26.98 14.89 3.83
C MET A 245 26.68 15.30 2.38
N LEU A 246 25.90 14.50 1.67
CA LEU A 246 25.47 14.81 0.31
C LEU A 246 24.58 16.05 0.28
N THR A 247 23.60 16.13 1.19
CA THR A 247 22.69 17.27 1.30
C THR A 247 23.46 18.56 1.56
N ASP A 248 24.40 18.53 2.49
CA ASP A 248 25.26 19.67 2.81
C ASP A 248 26.12 20.10 1.62
N ALA A 249 26.72 19.13 0.91
CA ALA A 249 27.52 19.42 -0.27
C ALA A 249 26.68 20.05 -1.40
N LEU A 250 25.46 19.56 -1.62
CA LEU A 250 24.52 20.12 -2.60
C LEU A 250 24.06 21.53 -2.20
N LYS A 251 23.72 21.73 -0.93
CA LYS A 251 23.32 23.03 -0.38
C LYS A 251 24.44 24.07 -0.57
N GLN A 252 25.67 23.72 -0.23
CA GLN A 252 26.82 24.61 -0.42
C GLN A 252 27.08 24.92 -1.89
N ALA A 253 27.04 23.91 -2.76
CA ALA A 253 27.29 24.09 -4.20
C ALA A 253 26.21 24.96 -4.87
N LEU A 254 24.94 24.77 -4.54
CA LEU A 254 23.83 25.53 -5.11
C LEU A 254 23.76 26.97 -4.55
N ALA A 255 24.17 27.19 -3.31
CA ALA A 255 24.25 28.53 -2.73
C ALA A 255 25.24 29.44 -3.49
N LEU A 256 26.29 28.89 -4.11
CA LEU A 256 27.23 29.66 -4.93
C LEU A 256 26.63 30.24 -6.22
N VAL A 257 25.45 29.75 -6.61
CA VAL A 257 24.73 30.18 -7.81
C VAL A 257 23.30 30.66 -7.47
N ASP A 258 23.09 31.09 -6.23
CA ASP A 258 21.83 31.63 -5.71
C ASP A 258 20.61 30.70 -5.84
N VAL A 259 20.83 29.39 -5.83
CA VAL A 259 19.77 28.37 -5.82
C VAL A 259 19.62 27.80 -4.41
N ARG A 260 18.41 27.92 -3.84
CA ARG A 260 18.15 27.43 -2.46
C ARG A 260 17.76 25.95 -2.46
N VAL A 261 18.31 25.19 -1.52
CA VAL A 261 17.78 23.85 -1.20
C VAL A 261 16.71 24.02 -0.13
N LEU A 262 15.45 23.71 -0.47
CA LEU A 262 14.31 23.94 0.42
C LEU A 262 13.99 22.72 1.29
N ASP A 263 14.17 21.52 0.74
CA ASP A 263 13.98 20.29 1.48
C ASP A 263 14.79 19.13 0.86
N HIS A 264 14.95 18.06 1.63
CA HIS A 264 15.39 16.77 1.14
C HIS A 264 14.51 15.67 1.76
N PHE A 265 13.80 14.93 0.91
CA PHE A 265 12.92 13.84 1.32
C PHE A 265 13.58 12.46 1.17
N ILE A 266 13.39 11.61 2.17
CA ILE A 266 13.70 10.17 2.09
C ILE A 266 12.40 9.38 2.07
N VAL A 267 12.13 8.70 0.96
CA VAL A 267 10.94 7.86 0.76
C VAL A 267 11.29 6.40 1.06
N ALA A 268 10.68 5.80 2.08
CA ALA A 268 10.98 4.41 2.44
C ALA A 268 9.76 3.68 2.98
N GLY A 269 9.34 2.59 2.32
CA GLY A 269 8.16 1.84 2.73
C GLY A 269 6.92 2.73 2.74
N THR A 270 6.21 2.81 3.87
CA THR A 270 5.09 3.76 4.11
C THR A 270 5.55 5.13 4.60
N GLY A 271 6.81 5.26 4.99
CA GLY A 271 7.39 6.47 5.55
C GLY A 271 7.89 7.44 4.47
N CYS A 272 7.85 8.72 4.80
CA CYS A 272 8.58 9.76 4.09
C CYS A 272 9.10 10.75 5.14
N LEU A 273 10.42 10.96 5.17
CA LEU A 273 11.08 11.87 6.11
C LEU A 273 11.51 13.13 5.38
N SER A 274 11.25 14.31 5.95
CA SER A 274 11.73 15.61 5.48
C SER A 274 12.91 16.06 6.34
N PHE A 275 14.00 16.47 5.71
CA PHE A 275 15.15 17.06 6.42
C PHE A 275 14.77 18.40 7.06
N ALA A 276 13.94 19.20 6.38
CA ALA A 276 13.51 20.50 6.89
C ALA A 276 12.70 20.34 8.18
N GLU A 277 11.74 19.40 8.20
CA GLU A 277 10.92 19.09 9.38
C GLU A 277 11.75 18.52 10.54
N LYS A 278 12.86 17.85 10.23
CA LYS A 278 13.80 17.30 11.21
C LYS A 278 14.85 18.29 11.69
N GLY A 279 14.90 19.51 11.13
CA GLY A 279 15.92 20.51 11.47
C GLY A 279 17.33 20.12 11.01
N MET A 280 17.43 19.36 9.91
CA MET A 280 18.68 18.84 9.34
C MET A 280 19.15 19.62 8.10
N LEU A 281 18.55 20.79 7.83
CA LEU A 281 18.82 21.63 6.66
C LEU A 281 19.50 22.95 7.01
#